data_AF-A0A849NC51-F1
#
_entry.id   AF-A0A849NC51-F1
#
_cell.length_a   1.000
_cell.length_b   1.000
_cell.length_c   1.000
_cell.angle_alpha   90.00
_cell.angle_beta   90.00
_cell.angle_gamma   90.00
#
_symmetry.space_group_name_H-M   'P 1'
#
loop_
_entity.id
_entity.type
_entity.pdbx_description
1 polymer ?
#
loop_
_entity_poly.entity_id
_entity_poly.type
_entity_poly.pdbx_seq_one_letter_code
_entity_poly.pdbx_strand_id
1 'polypeptide(L)'
;MKILLILLILIINFAGTICAGEIKDRSEEIINSTFSGPVFNDAKKFMIPVELLSEVQKKCKQKFYKNYVYYWKIEEAGSLKAIAVLDNVYGKSMPITFMVIFDLDGKIIRSEIVKYREQYGGGVSSDQWNEQFKNKNSESSFNIGSDIAAISGATISVNSVTKGIRKLTLIFNSIKNSL
;
A
#
# COMPACT_ATOMS: atom_id res chain seq x y z
N MET A 1 -31.20 26.41 10.22
CA MET A 1 -30.24 25.41 10.75
C MET A 1 -30.16 24.13 9.90
N LYS A 2 -31.27 23.52 9.46
CA LYS A 2 -31.26 22.30 8.61
C LYS A 2 -30.55 22.45 7.25
N ILE A 3 -30.74 23.57 6.54
CA ILE A 3 -30.09 23.84 5.24
C ILE A 3 -28.55 23.99 5.36
N LEU A 4 -28.07 24.63 6.43
CA LEU A 4 -26.64 24.78 6.69
C LEU A 4 -25.99 23.41 7.00
N LEU A 5 -26.72 22.53 7.70
CA LEU A 5 -26.27 21.17 8.00
C LEU A 5 -26.20 20.30 6.73
N ILE A 6 -27.15 20.44 5.81
CA ILE A 6 -27.17 19.72 4.52
C ILE A 6 -26.01 20.16 3.62
N LEU A 7 -25.72 21.47 3.53
CA LEU A 7 -24.58 21.99 2.78
C LEU A 7 -23.24 21.51 3.36
N LEU A 8 -23.12 21.46 4.69
CA LEU A 8 -21.92 20.94 5.35
C LEU A 8 -21.69 19.46 5.06
N ILE A 9 -22.76 18.64 5.10
CA ILE A 9 -22.69 17.21 4.75
C ILE A 9 -22.32 17.04 3.28
N LEU A 10 -22.85 17.86 2.36
CA LEU A 10 -22.51 17.79 0.93
C LEU A 10 -21.02 18.10 0.69
N ILE A 11 -20.47 19.14 1.35
CA ILE A 11 -19.07 19.55 1.21
C ILE A 11 -18.12 18.47 1.74
N ILE A 12 -18.45 17.84 2.87
CA ILE A 12 -17.65 16.73 3.45
C ILE A 12 -17.61 15.52 2.51
N ASN A 13 -18.74 15.19 1.87
CA ASN A 13 -18.78 14.09 0.90
C ASN A 13 -17.98 14.42 -0.36
N PHE A 14 -18.05 15.66 -0.85
CA PHE A 14 -17.33 16.07 -2.06
C PHE A 14 -15.81 16.08 -1.85
N ALA A 15 -15.33 16.56 -0.70
CA ALA A 15 -13.90 16.52 -0.36
C ALA A 15 -13.37 15.06 -0.25
N GLY A 16 -14.19 14.14 0.27
CA GLY A 16 -13.85 12.72 0.35
C GLY A 16 -13.62 12.09 -1.04
N THR A 17 -14.43 12.44 -2.03
CA THR A 17 -14.30 11.93 -3.41
C THR A 17 -13.03 12.45 -4.09
N ILE A 18 -12.69 13.74 -3.94
CA ILE A 18 -11.49 14.33 -4.55
C ILE A 18 -10.21 13.69 -3.98
N CYS A 19 -10.13 13.54 -2.66
CA CYS A 19 -8.97 12.92 -2.03
C CYS A 19 -8.84 11.42 -2.34
N ALA A 20 -9.95 10.71 -2.55
CA ALA A 20 -9.93 9.32 -3.01
C ALA A 20 -9.48 9.23 -4.48
N GLY A 21 -9.88 10.20 -5.31
CA GLY A 21 -9.40 10.37 -6.68
C GLY A 21 -7.89 10.53 -6.73
N GLU A 22 -7.32 11.47 -5.98
CA GLU A 22 -5.86 11.72 -5.94
C GLU A 22 -5.03 10.47 -5.59
N ILE A 23 -5.49 9.66 -4.62
CA ILE A 23 -4.80 8.41 -4.24
C ILE A 23 -4.90 7.37 -5.35
N LYS A 24 -6.06 7.25 -5.99
CA LYS A 24 -6.27 6.34 -7.13
C LYS A 24 -5.37 6.75 -8.30
N ASP A 25 -5.42 8.02 -8.68
CA ASP A 25 -4.67 8.56 -9.81
C ASP A 25 -3.16 8.37 -9.62
N ARG A 26 -2.64 8.70 -8.42
CA ARG A 26 -1.22 8.47 -8.13
C ARG A 26 -0.84 6.99 -8.13
N SER A 27 -1.73 6.12 -7.63
CA SER A 27 -1.51 4.66 -7.67
C SER A 27 -1.40 4.16 -9.11
N GLU A 28 -2.27 4.65 -9.98
CA GLU A 28 -2.33 4.28 -11.39
C GLU A 28 -1.14 4.83 -12.19
N GLU A 29 -0.65 6.02 -11.83
CA GLU A 29 0.62 6.57 -12.35
C GLU A 29 1.83 5.69 -11.97
N ILE A 30 1.88 5.20 -10.73
CA ILE A 30 2.94 4.28 -10.27
C ILE A 30 2.92 2.98 -11.08
N ILE A 31 1.73 2.43 -11.34
CA ILE A 31 1.57 1.23 -12.18
C ILE A 31 2.07 1.52 -13.61
N ASN A 32 1.62 2.62 -14.21
CA ASN A 32 2.01 3.02 -15.57
C ASN A 32 3.53 3.27 -15.71
N SER A 33 4.18 3.85 -14.70
CA SER A 33 5.63 4.06 -14.74
C SER A 33 6.44 2.78 -14.50
N THR A 34 5.82 1.73 -13.94
CA THR A 34 6.49 0.45 -13.68
C THR A 34 6.49 -0.44 -14.91
N PHE A 35 5.47 -0.33 -15.77
CA PHE A 35 5.33 -1.18 -16.95
C PHE A 35 5.11 -0.34 -18.20
N SER A 36 5.88 -0.61 -19.25
CA SER A 36 5.64 -0.01 -20.57
C SER A 36 4.45 -0.72 -21.25
N GLY A 37 3.24 -0.17 -21.13
CA GLY A 37 2.10 -0.53 -21.97
C GLY A 37 0.94 -1.40 -21.42
N PRO A 38 0.94 -2.03 -20.23
CA PRO A 38 -0.17 -2.90 -19.83
C PRO A 38 -1.43 -2.12 -19.46
N VAL A 39 -2.55 -2.84 -19.58
CA VAL A 39 -3.88 -2.40 -19.17
C VAL A 39 -4.12 -2.91 -17.76
N PHE A 40 -4.40 -2.02 -16.82
CA PHE A 40 -4.90 -2.41 -15.50
C PHE A 40 -6.38 -2.12 -15.39
N ASN A 41 -7.08 -2.98 -14.66
CA ASN A 41 -8.49 -2.80 -14.34
C ASN A 41 -8.64 -1.82 -13.17
N ASP A 42 -9.83 -1.27 -12.98
CA ASP A 42 -10.14 -0.45 -11.80
C ASP A 42 -9.83 -1.19 -10.49
N ALA A 43 -9.48 -0.39 -9.47
CA ALA A 43 -9.17 -0.87 -8.13
C ALA A 43 -10.30 -1.73 -7.56
N LYS A 44 -9.97 -2.94 -7.12
CA LYS A 44 -10.89 -3.83 -6.40
C LYS A 44 -10.54 -3.87 -4.93
N LYS A 45 -11.54 -4.15 -4.09
CA LYS A 45 -11.35 -4.34 -2.65
C LYS A 45 -11.19 -5.84 -2.34
N PHE A 46 -10.15 -6.19 -1.61
CA PHE A 46 -9.96 -7.51 -1.03
C PHE A 46 -10.21 -7.46 0.48
N MET A 47 -11.24 -8.17 0.94
CA MET A 47 -11.51 -8.35 2.37
C MET A 47 -10.56 -9.43 2.92
N ILE A 48 -9.73 -9.08 3.90
CA ILE A 48 -8.77 -10.01 4.47
C ILE A 48 -9.52 -11.00 5.38
N PRO A 49 -9.43 -12.32 5.17
CA PRO A 49 -10.01 -13.32 6.07
C PRO A 49 -9.58 -13.09 7.52
N VAL A 50 -10.49 -13.28 8.47
CA VAL A 50 -10.26 -12.90 9.88
C VAL A 50 -9.09 -13.67 10.49
N GLU A 51 -8.95 -14.94 10.14
CA GLU A 51 -7.89 -15.84 10.59
C GLU A 51 -6.54 -15.34 10.07
N LEU A 52 -6.45 -15.06 8.77
CA LEU A 52 -5.25 -14.53 8.12
C LEU A 52 -4.87 -13.15 8.65
N LEU A 53 -5.86 -12.27 8.86
CA LEU A 53 -5.66 -10.95 9.45
C LEU A 53 -5.04 -11.08 10.85
N SER A 54 -5.58 -11.96 11.69
CA SER A 54 -5.07 -12.19 13.05
C SER A 54 -3.63 -12.72 13.03
N GLU A 55 -3.36 -13.72 12.18
CA GLU A 55 -2.03 -14.33 12.02
C GLU A 55 -0.99 -13.30 11.60
N VAL A 56 -1.26 -12.56 10.52
CA VAL A 56 -0.33 -11.59 9.93
C VAL A 56 -0.04 -10.45 10.91
N GLN A 57 -1.05 -9.94 11.62
CA GLN A 57 -0.84 -8.88 12.61
C GLN A 57 0.05 -9.36 13.77
N LYS A 58 -0.11 -10.61 14.22
CA LYS A 58 0.74 -11.21 15.25
C LYS A 58 2.18 -11.38 14.74
N LYS A 59 2.36 -11.90 13.53
CA LYS A 59 3.68 -12.13 12.90
C LYS A 59 4.45 -10.82 12.69
N CYS A 60 3.79 -9.77 12.22
CA CYS A 60 4.41 -8.47 11.95
C CYS A 60 4.44 -7.52 13.15
N LYS A 61 3.75 -7.85 14.25
CA LYS A 61 3.56 -6.97 15.42
C LYS A 61 3.06 -5.58 15.01
N GLN A 62 2.06 -5.55 14.11
CA GLN A 62 1.44 -4.34 13.58
C GLN A 62 0.01 -4.65 13.14
N LYS A 63 -0.93 -3.76 13.47
CA LYS A 63 -2.31 -3.87 12.99
C LYS A 63 -2.44 -3.46 11.51
N PHE A 64 -3.45 -4.00 10.82
CA PHE A 64 -3.92 -3.38 9.58
C PHE A 64 -4.68 -2.09 9.88
N TYR A 65 -4.63 -1.13 8.94
CA TYR A 65 -5.38 0.11 9.07
C TYR A 65 -6.88 -0.12 8.85
N LYS A 66 -7.22 -1.04 7.92
CA LYS A 66 -8.56 -1.57 7.69
C LYS A 66 -8.49 -3.09 7.53
N ASN A 67 -9.62 -3.78 7.66
CA ASN A 67 -9.72 -5.23 7.39
C ASN A 67 -9.80 -5.56 5.89
N TYR A 68 -9.40 -4.63 5.03
CA TYR A 68 -9.35 -4.78 3.59
C TYR A 68 -8.18 -3.98 3.01
N VAL A 69 -7.76 -4.36 1.82
CA VAL A 69 -6.83 -3.61 0.97
C VAL A 69 -7.46 -3.36 -0.39
N TYR A 70 -6.93 -2.38 -1.12
CA TYR A 70 -7.25 -2.23 -2.54
C TYR A 70 -6.19 -2.92 -3.39
N TYR A 71 -6.57 -3.47 -4.53
CA TYR A 71 -5.65 -4.06 -5.47
C TYR A 71 -6.05 -3.81 -6.92
N TRP A 72 -5.06 -3.83 -7.81
CA TRP A 72 -5.22 -3.77 -9.25
C TRP A 72 -4.63 -5.04 -9.86
N LYS A 73 -5.35 -5.61 -10.83
CA LYS A 73 -4.80 -6.62 -11.74
C LYS A 73 -4.08 -5.91 -12.88
N ILE A 74 -2.84 -6.26 -13.13
CA ILE A 74 -2.06 -5.74 -14.24
C ILE A 74 -1.94 -6.84 -15.28
N GLU A 75 -2.51 -6.60 -16.46
CA GLU A 75 -2.63 -7.58 -17.54
C GLU A 75 -1.86 -7.09 -18.79
N GLU A 76 -1.15 -8.01 -19.43
CA GLU A 76 -0.45 -7.77 -20.69
C GLU A 76 -0.86 -8.86 -21.68
N ALA A 77 -1.30 -8.46 -22.88
CA ALA A 77 -1.81 -9.36 -23.91
C ALA A 77 -2.88 -10.37 -23.38
N GLY A 78 -3.74 -9.91 -22.47
CA GLY A 78 -4.83 -10.72 -21.89
C GLY A 78 -4.39 -11.71 -20.80
N SER A 79 -3.12 -11.69 -20.39
CA SER A 79 -2.61 -12.54 -19.30
C SER A 79 -2.27 -11.70 -18.06
N LEU A 80 -2.65 -12.17 -16.87
CA LEU A 80 -2.23 -11.56 -15.62
C LEU A 80 -0.71 -11.59 -15.51
N LYS A 81 -0.09 -10.44 -15.23
CA LYS A 81 1.36 -10.30 -15.08
C LYS A 81 1.79 -9.94 -13.68
N ALA A 82 1.02 -9.06 -13.03
CA ALA A 82 1.34 -8.53 -11.73
C ALA A 82 0.07 -8.12 -10.98
N ILE A 83 0.20 -7.94 -9.67
CA ILE A 83 -0.85 -7.42 -8.81
C ILE A 83 -0.27 -6.26 -8.01
N ALA A 84 -0.86 -5.08 -8.12
CA ALA A 84 -0.54 -3.95 -7.26
C ALA A 84 -1.49 -3.95 -6.06
N VAL A 85 -0.97 -3.76 -4.85
CA VAL A 85 -1.74 -3.75 -3.61
C VAL A 85 -1.47 -2.46 -2.85
N LEU A 86 -2.53 -1.75 -2.47
CA LEU A 86 -2.50 -0.49 -1.74
C LEU A 86 -3.04 -0.68 -0.32
N ASP A 87 -2.29 -0.23 0.67
CA ASP A 87 -2.71 -0.21 2.09
C ASP A 87 -2.30 1.12 2.75
N ASN A 88 -2.78 1.30 3.97
CA ASN A 88 -2.32 2.36 4.86
C ASN A 88 -1.63 1.75 6.08
N VAL A 89 -0.65 2.49 6.60
CA VAL A 89 -0.10 2.27 7.94
C VAL A 89 -0.26 3.52 8.78
N TYR A 90 -0.29 3.35 10.09
CA TYR A 90 -0.27 4.47 11.02
C TYR A 90 1.10 5.15 10.97
N GLY A 91 1.12 6.45 10.67
CA GLY A 91 2.26 7.31 10.91
C GLY A 91 2.33 7.75 12.38
N LYS A 92 2.94 8.90 12.65
CA LYS A 92 2.98 9.49 13.98
C LYS A 92 1.61 10.07 14.38
N SER A 93 0.96 10.74 13.45
CA SER A 93 -0.31 11.43 13.62
C SER A 93 -1.28 11.20 12.45
N MET A 94 -0.76 10.93 11.25
CA MET A 94 -1.52 10.75 10.02
C MET A 94 -1.18 9.41 9.35
N PRO A 95 -2.10 8.82 8.58
CA PRO A 95 -1.80 7.59 7.84
C PRO A 95 -0.79 7.87 6.73
N ILE A 96 0.06 6.88 6.48
CA ILE A 96 0.94 6.81 5.31
C ILE A 96 0.31 5.81 4.35
N THR A 97 -0.01 6.26 3.13
CA THR A 97 -0.59 5.42 2.08
C THR A 97 0.54 4.93 1.18
N PHE A 98 0.64 3.63 0.96
CA PHE A 98 1.71 3.01 0.20
C PHE A 98 1.18 1.88 -0.69
N MET A 99 1.89 1.62 -1.77
CA MET A 99 1.59 0.57 -2.73
C MET A 99 2.77 -0.38 -2.85
N VAL A 100 2.48 -1.65 -3.11
CA VAL A 100 3.46 -2.68 -3.46
C VAL A 100 2.96 -3.42 -4.68
N ILE A 101 3.80 -3.51 -5.71
CA ILE A 101 3.55 -4.27 -6.94
C ILE A 101 4.29 -5.60 -6.84
N PHE A 102 3.56 -6.68 -7.01
CA PHE A 102 4.07 -8.04 -6.94
C PHE A 102 4.05 -8.71 -8.31
N ASP A 103 5.07 -9.52 -8.58
CA ASP A 103 4.97 -10.55 -9.62
C ASP A 103 4.05 -11.68 -9.16
N LEU A 104 3.81 -12.66 -10.04
CA LEU A 104 2.94 -13.79 -9.72
C LEU A 104 3.53 -14.76 -8.68
N ASP A 105 4.83 -14.69 -8.41
CA ASP A 105 5.50 -15.51 -7.38
C ASP A 105 5.51 -14.81 -6.01
N GLY A 106 4.90 -13.62 -5.91
CA GLY A 106 4.83 -12.84 -4.68
C GLY A 106 6.12 -12.10 -4.34
N LYS A 107 7.04 -11.96 -5.31
CA LYS A 107 8.20 -11.07 -5.16
C LYS A 107 7.80 -9.64 -5.48
N ILE A 108 8.36 -8.72 -4.72
CA ILE A 108 8.14 -7.28 -4.91
C ILE A 108 8.88 -6.83 -6.17
N ILE A 109 8.13 -6.34 -7.15
CA ILE A 109 8.64 -5.62 -8.32
C ILE A 109 9.01 -4.19 -7.92
N ARG A 110 8.11 -3.51 -7.20
CA ARG A 110 8.25 -2.12 -6.76
C ARG A 110 7.43 -1.87 -5.50
N SER A 111 7.91 -0.99 -4.64
CA SER A 111 7.11 -0.39 -3.57
C SER A 111 7.24 1.12 -3.62
N GLU A 112 6.19 1.85 -3.27
CA GLU A 112 6.23 3.32 -3.28
C GLU A 112 5.23 3.91 -2.29
N ILE A 113 5.55 5.09 -1.76
CA ILE A 113 4.62 5.89 -0.97
C ILE A 113 3.71 6.66 -1.93
N VAL A 114 2.41 6.38 -1.85
CA VAL A 114 1.38 7.05 -2.66
C VAL A 114 1.00 8.39 -2.05
N LYS A 115 0.90 8.46 -0.72
CA LYS A 115 0.60 9.72 -0.03
C LYS A 115 1.20 9.77 1.37
N TYR A 116 2.09 10.73 1.56
CA TYR A 116 2.71 11.07 2.84
C TYR A 116 2.08 12.34 3.42
N ARG A 117 1.71 12.34 4.70
CA ARG A 117 0.91 13.43 5.32
C ARG A 117 1.53 13.98 6.60
N GLU A 118 2.70 13.51 6.99
CA GLU A 118 3.40 13.99 8.17
C GLU A 118 4.37 15.12 7.80
N GLN A 119 4.68 15.98 8.76
CA GLN A 119 5.68 17.03 8.58
C GLN A 119 7.13 16.49 8.52
N TYR A 120 7.40 15.39 9.25
CA TYR A 120 8.73 14.83 9.40
C TYR A 120 8.72 13.32 9.18
N GLY A 121 9.82 12.80 8.64
CA GLY A 121 10.00 11.37 8.41
C GLY A 121 9.71 10.90 6.98
N GLY A 122 9.55 11.83 6.04
CA GLY A 122 9.20 11.55 4.64
C GLY A 122 10.25 10.80 3.83
N GLY A 123 11.43 10.50 4.38
CA GLY A 123 12.51 9.81 3.68
C GLY A 123 12.13 8.42 3.14
N VAL A 124 11.10 7.80 3.73
CA VAL A 124 10.49 6.55 3.22
C VAL A 124 9.83 6.70 1.84
N SER A 125 9.62 7.94 1.37
CA SER A 125 9.07 8.23 0.04
C SER A 125 10.14 8.29 -1.06
N SER A 126 11.43 8.15 -0.72
CA SER A 126 12.49 8.14 -1.71
C SER A 126 12.54 6.81 -2.46
N ASP A 127 12.75 6.87 -3.78
CA ASP A 127 12.92 5.68 -4.62
C ASP A 127 14.10 4.83 -4.13
N GLN A 128 15.22 5.48 -3.78
CA GLN A 128 16.43 4.80 -3.29
C GLN A 128 16.17 3.98 -2.02
N TRP A 129 15.34 4.46 -1.08
CA TRP A 129 14.99 3.68 0.10
C TRP A 129 14.06 2.51 -0.24
N ASN A 130 13.16 2.69 -1.20
CA ASN A 130 12.22 1.66 -1.62
C ASN A 130 12.84 0.54 -2.47
N GLU A 131 13.92 0.79 -3.21
CA GLU A 131 14.65 -0.25 -3.98
C GLU A 131 15.10 -1.44 -3.11
N GLN A 132 15.28 -1.23 -1.81
CA GLN A 132 15.67 -2.27 -0.85
C GLN A 132 14.62 -3.38 -0.71
N PHE A 133 13.36 -3.11 -1.05
CA PHE A 133 12.28 -4.10 -1.01
C PHE A 133 12.20 -4.96 -2.27
N LYS A 134 12.83 -4.55 -3.36
CA LYS A 134 12.80 -5.27 -4.64
C LYS A 134 13.29 -6.71 -4.47
N ASN A 135 12.60 -7.64 -5.13
CA ASN A 135 12.78 -9.09 -5.06
C ASN A 135 12.49 -9.75 -3.70
N LYS A 136 12.13 -9.00 -2.64
CA LYS A 136 11.69 -9.61 -1.37
C LYS A 136 10.30 -10.21 -1.51
N ASN A 137 9.98 -11.21 -0.70
CA ASN A 137 8.70 -11.92 -0.64
C ASN A 137 8.31 -12.30 0.80
N SER A 138 7.33 -13.19 1.00
CA SER A 138 6.87 -13.66 2.33
C SER A 138 7.94 -14.31 3.20
N GLU A 139 8.95 -14.91 2.56
CA GLU A 139 10.04 -15.64 3.22
C GLU A 139 11.26 -14.76 3.50
N SER A 140 11.27 -13.53 2.98
CA SER A 140 12.37 -12.59 3.17
C SER A 140 12.38 -11.97 4.57
N SER A 141 13.58 -11.57 5.01
CA SER A 141 13.73 -10.75 6.21
C SER A 141 13.53 -9.26 5.91
N PHE A 142 12.93 -8.55 6.88
CA PHE A 142 12.60 -7.13 6.85
C PHE A 142 13.07 -6.43 8.14
N ASN A 143 14.17 -6.89 8.74
CA ASN A 143 14.69 -6.29 9.96
C ASN A 143 15.34 -4.95 9.63
N ILE A 144 14.91 -3.90 10.33
CA ILE A 144 15.46 -2.55 10.16
C ILE A 144 16.85 -2.49 10.79
N GLY A 145 17.80 -1.90 10.09
CA GLY A 145 19.21 -1.80 10.48
C GLY A 145 20.10 -2.90 9.88
N SER A 146 19.53 -4.06 9.49
CA SER A 146 20.26 -5.13 8.80
C SER A 146 19.77 -5.35 7.36
N ASP A 147 18.46 -5.51 7.17
CA ASP A 147 17.86 -5.79 5.87
C ASP A 147 17.32 -4.53 5.19
N ILE A 148 16.82 -3.59 6.00
CA ILE A 148 16.22 -2.33 5.55
C ILE A 148 16.92 -1.18 6.28
N ALA A 149 17.41 -0.18 5.55
CA ALA A 149 18.12 0.94 6.13
C ALA A 149 17.22 1.76 7.05
N ALA A 150 17.75 2.13 8.21
CA ALA A 150 17.13 3.15 9.05
C ALA A 150 17.30 4.54 8.40
N ILE A 151 16.39 5.46 8.73
CA ILE A 151 16.47 6.87 8.32
C ILE A 151 16.42 7.71 9.59
N SER A 152 17.45 8.54 9.79
CA SER A 152 17.53 9.45 10.93
C SER A 152 16.31 10.36 10.99
N GLY A 153 15.71 10.52 12.17
CA GLY A 153 14.49 11.33 12.36
C GLY A 153 13.20 10.75 11.78
N ALA A 154 13.24 9.56 11.15
CA ALA A 154 12.07 8.93 10.52
C ALA A 154 11.73 7.55 11.09
N THR A 155 12.17 7.24 12.31
CA THR A 155 12.04 5.91 12.94
C THR A 155 10.62 5.35 12.90
N ILE A 156 9.60 6.17 13.19
CA ILE A 156 8.19 5.74 13.14
C ILE A 156 7.78 5.37 11.71
N SER A 157 8.12 6.21 10.73
CA SER A 157 7.76 5.97 9.32
C SER A 157 8.46 4.73 8.78
N VAL A 158 9.77 4.59 9.03
CA VAL A 158 10.55 3.41 8.62
C VAL A 158 9.95 2.14 9.21
N ASN A 159 9.66 2.12 10.51
CA ASN A 159 9.04 0.97 11.16
C ASN A 159 7.65 0.65 10.60
N SER A 160 6.82 1.67 10.43
CA SER A 160 5.44 1.49 9.98
C SER A 160 5.39 0.97 8.55
N VAL A 161 6.12 1.59 7.62
CA VAL A 161 6.10 1.23 6.20
C VAL A 161 6.75 -0.13 5.97
N THR A 162 7.91 -0.41 6.60
CA THR A 162 8.59 -1.71 6.46
C THR A 162 7.69 -2.87 6.89
N LYS A 163 7.02 -2.73 8.04
CA LYS A 163 6.05 -3.73 8.51
C LYS A 163 4.82 -3.79 7.60
N GLY A 164 4.35 -2.65 7.10
CA GLY A 164 3.28 -2.56 6.12
C GLY A 164 3.53 -3.39 4.87
N ILE A 165 4.69 -3.18 4.24
CA ILE A 165 5.13 -3.92 3.05
C ILE A 165 5.21 -5.42 3.37
N ARG A 166 5.81 -5.80 4.50
CA ARG A 166 5.87 -7.21 4.94
C ARG A 166 4.47 -7.83 5.14
N LYS A 167 3.50 -7.09 5.68
CA LYS A 167 2.13 -7.61 5.79
C LYS A 167 1.54 -7.92 4.41
N LEU A 168 1.78 -7.06 3.42
CA LEU A 168 1.28 -7.27 2.06
C LEU A 168 1.90 -8.51 1.41
N THR A 169 3.19 -8.79 1.65
CA THR A 169 3.82 -10.02 1.14
C THR A 169 3.17 -11.28 1.73
N LEU A 170 2.71 -11.22 2.98
CA LEU A 170 2.07 -12.36 3.67
C LEU A 170 0.63 -12.62 3.24
N ILE A 171 -0.11 -11.60 2.76
CA ILE A 171 -1.49 -11.78 2.29
C ILE A 171 -1.58 -11.95 0.76
N PHE A 172 -0.48 -11.74 0.03
CA PHE A 172 -0.44 -11.76 -1.43
C PHE A 172 -1.07 -13.02 -2.04
N ASN A 173 -0.69 -14.20 -1.56
CA ASN A 173 -1.23 -15.47 -2.08
C ASN A 173 -2.75 -15.57 -1.90
N SER A 174 -3.30 -15.04 -0.80
CA SER A 174 -4.74 -15.03 -0.59
C SER A 174 -5.47 -14.09 -1.55
N ILE A 175 -4.85 -12.96 -1.91
CA ILE A 175 -5.38 -12.05 -2.95
C ILE A 175 -5.34 -12.76 -4.30
N LYS A 176 -4.18 -13.31 -4.69
CA LYS A 176 -3.98 -14.00 -5.97
C LYS A 176 -4.96 -15.15 -6.17
N ASN A 177 -5.20 -15.95 -5.14
CA ASN A 177 -6.14 -17.09 -5.20
C ASN A 177 -7.62 -16.67 -5.27
N SER A 178 -7.94 -15.39 -5.06
CA SER A 178 -9.30 -14.84 -5.15
C SER A 178 -9.63 -14.18 -6.49
N LEU A 179 -8.67 -14.14 -7.42
CA LEU A 179 -8.82 -13.56 -8.76
C LEU A 179 -9.50 -14.53 -9.72
#